data_AF-A0A554V9Z7-F1
#
_entry.id   AF-A0A554V9Z7-F1
#
_cell.length_a   1.000
_cell.length_b   1.000
_cell.length_c   1.000
_cell.angle_alpha   90.00
_cell.angle_beta   90.00
_cell.angle_gamma   90.00
#
_symmetry.space_group_name_H-M   'P 1'
#
loop_
_entity.id
_entity.type
_entity.pdbx_description
1 polymer ?
#
loop_
_entity_poly.entity_id
_entity_poly.type
_entity_poly.pdbx_seq_one_letter_code
_entity_poly.pdbx_strand_id
1 'polypeptide(L)'
;MRYLIARVPFAELYKHTAFLSNSTDRTEFPKYLKLGFIKLYGPDSRMNNLTIDQFSMADMFYYSWCKTRNNKELNRLVSILYLPKGKVFSRKELDHSIYVRLMPRDKKLSVVLAYIGSRQLLIQRFTHVFKNSSGSGKNTYNSFDKIVFNMARSENQPFGPLSNTKEANLYDFMNILDDELADQKEFTRNNE
;
A
#
# COMPACT_ATOMS: atom_id res chain seq x y z
N MET A 1 2.57 15.69 23.69
CA MET A 1 1.79 16.20 22.54
C MET A 1 0.62 17.11 22.95
N ARG A 2 -0.19 16.76 23.97
CA ARG A 2 -1.31 17.57 24.47
C ARG A 2 -0.96 19.01 24.88
N TYR A 3 0.25 19.22 25.42
CA TYR A 3 0.73 20.52 25.89
C TYR A 3 1.12 21.50 24.76
N LEU A 4 1.56 20.99 23.62
CA LEU A 4 1.98 21.78 22.45
C LEU A 4 0.77 22.26 21.64
N ILE A 5 -0.21 21.39 21.43
CA ILE A 5 -1.44 21.68 20.67
C ILE A 5 -2.30 22.73 21.39
N ALA A 6 -2.22 22.80 22.73
CA ALA A 6 -2.98 23.76 23.53
C ALA A 6 -2.36 25.18 23.57
N ARG A 7 -1.10 25.35 23.17
CA ARG A 7 -0.36 26.63 23.30
C ARG A 7 0.12 27.21 21.98
N VAL A 8 0.17 26.40 20.92
CA VAL A 8 0.61 26.85 19.61
C VAL A 8 -0.60 26.80 18.66
N PRO A 9 -0.99 27.93 18.03
CA PRO A 9 -2.07 27.95 17.05
C PRO A 9 -1.83 26.90 15.96
N PHE A 10 -2.89 26.23 15.53
CA PHE A 10 -2.79 25.18 14.51
C PHE A 10 -2.14 25.70 13.22
N ALA A 11 -2.39 26.95 12.83
CA ALA A 11 -1.76 27.59 11.68
C ALA A 11 -0.21 27.65 11.79
N GLU A 12 0.33 27.82 12.98
CA GLU A 12 1.78 27.86 13.22
C GLU A 12 2.37 26.45 13.21
N LEU A 13 1.70 25.49 13.85
CA LEU A 13 2.07 24.07 13.75
C LEU A 13 2.02 23.60 12.28
N TYR A 14 1.02 24.05 11.52
CA TYR A 14 0.82 23.68 10.13
C TYR A 14 2.02 24.04 9.26
N LYS A 15 2.63 25.23 9.45
CA LYS A 15 3.85 25.64 8.72
C LYS A 15 5.00 24.65 8.92
N HIS A 16 5.18 24.14 10.13
CA HIS A 16 6.21 23.15 10.44
C HIS A 16 5.85 21.73 10.00
N THR A 17 4.56 21.45 9.79
CA THR A 17 4.08 20.16 9.26
C THR A 17 3.75 20.19 7.78
N ALA A 18 3.98 21.32 7.08
CA ALA A 18 3.60 21.47 5.68
C ALA A 18 4.27 20.42 4.79
N PHE A 19 5.47 19.97 5.14
CA PHE A 19 6.15 18.85 4.48
C PHE A 19 5.34 17.54 4.54
N LEU A 20 4.55 17.31 5.60
CA LEU A 20 3.63 16.16 5.73
C LEU A 20 2.47 16.23 4.73
N SER A 21 2.14 17.42 4.21
CA SER A 21 1.08 17.61 3.22
C SER A 21 1.62 17.76 1.80
N ASN A 22 2.76 18.43 1.63
CA ASN A 22 3.21 18.95 0.33
C ASN A 22 4.40 18.19 -0.30
N SER A 23 5.06 17.28 0.42
CA SER A 23 6.18 16.49 -0.12
C SER A 23 5.80 15.00 -0.30
N THR A 24 6.24 14.41 -1.41
CA THR A 24 6.19 12.97 -1.72
C THR A 24 7.38 12.19 -1.12
N ASP A 25 8.23 12.85 -0.33
CA ASP A 25 9.47 12.27 0.24
C ASP A 25 9.22 11.18 1.30
N ARG A 26 7.96 10.92 1.65
CA ARG A 26 7.54 9.82 2.54
C ARG A 26 7.44 8.49 1.79
N THR A 27 8.36 8.21 0.88
CA THR A 27 8.43 6.93 0.15
C THR A 27 9.51 6.01 0.71
N GLU A 28 10.31 6.50 1.64
CA GLU A 28 11.36 5.75 2.32
C GLU A 28 10.82 5.06 3.56
N PHE A 29 10.89 3.74 3.56
CA PHE A 29 10.53 2.93 4.72
C PHE A 29 11.69 2.89 5.72
N PRO A 30 11.40 2.84 7.04
CA PRO A 30 12.42 2.49 8.02
C PRO A 30 13.13 1.18 7.63
N LYS A 31 14.44 1.24 7.37
CA LYS A 31 15.20 0.07 6.88
C LYS A 31 15.00 -1.19 7.72
N TYR A 32 14.82 -1.02 9.03
CA TYR A 32 14.44 -2.10 9.93
C TYR A 32 13.53 -1.61 11.06
N LEU A 33 12.68 -2.51 11.57
CA LEU A 33 12.05 -2.37 12.86
C LEU A 33 12.76 -3.28 13.87
N LYS A 34 13.21 -2.70 14.99
CA LYS A 34 13.86 -3.42 16.08
C LYS A 34 12.91 -3.66 17.24
N LEU A 35 12.86 -4.90 17.73
CA LEU A 35 12.24 -5.29 18.99
C LEU A 35 13.26 -6.16 19.77
N GLY A 36 13.96 -5.56 20.72
CA GLY A 36 15.12 -6.20 21.35
C GLY A 36 16.19 -6.56 20.31
N PHE A 37 16.62 -7.83 20.29
CA PHE A 37 17.58 -8.36 19.33
C PHE A 37 16.99 -8.72 17.96
N ILE A 38 15.65 -8.69 17.84
CA ILE A 38 14.95 -9.09 16.63
C ILE A 38 14.86 -7.90 15.68
N LYS A 39 15.21 -8.14 14.42
CA LYS A 39 15.11 -7.16 13.31
C LYS A 39 14.14 -7.68 12.26
N LEU A 40 13.15 -6.85 11.93
CA LEU A 40 12.28 -7.03 10.77
C LEU A 40 12.73 -6.07 9.68
N TYR A 41 12.73 -6.52 8.44
CA TYR A 41 13.22 -5.78 7.26
C TYR A 41 12.03 -5.31 6.45
N GLY A 42 12.02 -4.01 6.15
CA GLY A 42 10.96 -3.36 5.38
C GLY A 42 11.15 -3.55 3.88
N PRO A 43 10.19 -3.04 3.08
CA PRO A 43 10.31 -3.00 1.63
C PRO A 43 11.36 -1.96 1.20
N ASP A 44 11.74 -2.04 -0.07
CA ASP A 44 12.57 -1.02 -0.70
C ASP A 44 11.79 0.30 -0.87
N SER A 45 12.52 1.37 -1.15
CA SER A 45 11.95 2.69 -1.44
C SER A 45 10.81 2.56 -2.45
N ARG A 46 9.72 3.29 -2.20
CA ARG A 46 8.53 3.34 -3.05
C ARG A 46 7.87 1.97 -3.26
N MET A 47 8.16 0.97 -2.43
CA MET A 47 7.64 -0.41 -2.56
C MET A 47 8.12 -1.14 -3.83
N ASN A 48 9.30 -0.76 -4.36
CA ASN A 48 9.82 -1.30 -5.63
C ASN A 48 10.00 -2.82 -5.66
N ASN A 49 10.18 -3.47 -4.50
CA ASN A 49 10.37 -4.90 -4.39
C ASN A 49 9.13 -5.68 -3.93
N LEU A 50 7.96 -5.02 -3.81
CA LEU A 50 6.73 -5.72 -3.48
C LEU A 50 6.14 -6.42 -4.70
N THR A 51 5.55 -7.59 -4.46
CA THR A 51 4.66 -8.21 -5.44
C THR A 51 3.28 -7.56 -5.41
N ILE A 52 2.49 -7.75 -6.48
CA ILE A 52 1.10 -7.28 -6.51
C ILE A 52 0.25 -7.95 -5.42
N ASP A 53 0.54 -9.20 -5.06
CA ASP A 53 -0.15 -9.89 -3.97
C ASP A 53 0.09 -9.21 -2.61
N GLN A 54 1.36 -8.93 -2.30
CA GLN A 54 1.72 -8.20 -1.08
C GLN A 54 1.04 -6.84 -1.04
N PHE A 55 1.08 -6.09 -2.15
CA PHE A 55 0.43 -4.78 -2.24
C PHE A 55 -1.09 -4.86 -2.06
N SER A 56 -1.76 -5.80 -2.72
CA SER A 56 -3.22 -5.99 -2.63
C SER A 56 -3.67 -6.20 -1.18
N MET A 57 -2.98 -7.08 -0.47
CA MET A 57 -3.25 -7.37 0.94
C MET A 57 -2.92 -6.15 1.82
N ALA A 58 -1.80 -5.47 1.56
CA ALA A 58 -1.41 -4.27 2.30
C ALA A 58 -2.45 -3.16 2.14
N ASP A 59 -2.92 -2.90 0.91
CA ASP A 59 -3.91 -1.85 0.63
C ASP A 59 -5.26 -2.16 1.30
N MET A 60 -5.65 -3.43 1.30
CA MET A 60 -6.87 -3.88 1.99
C MET A 60 -6.80 -3.61 3.50
N PHE A 61 -5.71 -4.01 4.16
CA PHE A 61 -5.56 -3.78 5.61
C PHE A 61 -5.32 -2.32 5.96
N TYR A 62 -4.64 -1.57 5.10
CA TYR A 62 -4.52 -0.13 5.24
C TYR A 62 -5.88 0.56 5.19
N TYR A 63 -6.72 0.21 4.20
CA TYR A 63 -8.08 0.73 4.06
C TYR A 63 -8.94 0.37 5.28
N SER A 64 -8.92 -0.90 5.69
CA SER A 64 -9.65 -1.39 6.87
C SER A 64 -9.21 -0.68 8.15
N TRP A 65 -7.90 -0.49 8.34
CA TRP A 65 -7.36 0.27 9.47
C TRP A 65 -7.76 1.74 9.44
N CYS A 66 -7.78 2.39 8.27
CA CYS A 66 -8.23 3.77 8.15
C CYS A 66 -9.69 3.95 8.60
N LYS A 67 -10.56 2.98 8.29
CA LYS A 67 -11.96 2.97 8.70
C LYS A 67 -12.17 2.66 10.18
N THR A 68 -11.52 1.60 10.67
CA THR A 68 -11.83 1.01 11.98
C THR A 68 -10.89 1.46 13.10
N ARG A 69 -9.69 1.95 12.73
CA ARG A 69 -8.55 2.18 13.64
C ARG A 69 -8.17 0.95 14.48
N ASN A 70 -8.56 -0.24 14.04
CA ASN A 70 -8.31 -1.49 14.75
C ASN A 70 -6.82 -1.87 14.68
N ASN A 71 -6.19 -2.07 15.84
CA ASN A 71 -4.77 -2.44 15.92
C ASN A 71 -4.46 -3.79 15.27
N LYS A 72 -5.42 -4.72 15.15
CA LYS A 72 -5.22 -5.97 14.41
C LYS A 72 -4.93 -5.72 12.93
N GLU A 73 -5.69 -4.81 12.31
CA GLU A 73 -5.50 -4.42 10.91
C GLU A 73 -4.17 -3.71 10.70
N LEU A 74 -3.78 -2.83 11.63
CA LEU A 74 -2.45 -2.21 11.63
C LEU A 74 -1.33 -3.25 11.73
N ASN A 75 -1.49 -4.24 12.61
CA ASN A 75 -0.50 -5.31 12.74
C ASN A 75 -0.41 -6.13 11.44
N ARG A 76 -1.53 -6.46 10.80
CA ARG A 76 -1.53 -7.20 9.53
C ARG A 76 -0.82 -6.43 8.43
N LEU A 77 -1.11 -5.13 8.27
CA LEU A 77 -0.40 -4.26 7.35
C LEU A 77 1.13 -4.30 7.59
N VAL A 78 1.56 -4.11 8.83
CA VAL A 78 2.99 -4.11 9.16
C VAL A 78 3.61 -5.49 8.96
N SER A 79 2.91 -6.59 9.25
CA SER A 79 3.39 -7.96 9.03
C SER A 79 3.57 -8.31 7.55
N ILE A 80 2.82 -7.68 6.65
CA ILE A 80 3.01 -7.85 5.20
C ILE A 80 4.30 -7.18 4.75
N LEU A 81 4.54 -5.97 5.25
CA LEU A 81 5.65 -5.12 4.81
C LEU A 81 6.97 -5.44 5.52
N TYR A 82 6.92 -5.96 6.74
CA TYR A 82 8.10 -6.20 7.57
C TYR A 82 8.22 -7.66 7.98
N LEU A 83 9.23 -8.32 7.42
CA LEU A 83 9.48 -9.74 7.63
C LEU A 83 10.85 -9.98 8.30
N PRO A 84 11.03 -11.07 9.06
CA PRO A 84 12.34 -11.51 9.49
C PRO A 84 13.26 -11.78 8.29
N LYS A 85 14.59 -11.70 8.49
CA LYS A 85 15.56 -12.00 7.43
C LYS A 85 15.33 -13.40 6.86
N GLY A 86 15.27 -13.50 5.53
CA GLY A 86 15.10 -14.78 4.82
C GLY A 86 13.69 -15.37 4.87
N LYS A 87 12.72 -14.68 5.47
CA LYS A 87 11.31 -15.07 5.40
C LYS A 87 10.65 -14.45 4.17
N VAL A 88 9.87 -15.26 3.48
CA VAL A 88 9.03 -14.84 2.35
C VAL A 88 7.62 -14.58 2.87
N PHE A 89 6.94 -13.63 2.25
CA PHE A 89 5.55 -13.32 2.54
C PHE A 89 4.64 -14.54 2.31
N SER A 90 3.69 -14.75 3.22
CA SER A 90 2.66 -15.78 3.09
C SER A 90 1.34 -15.26 3.66
N ARG A 91 0.27 -15.31 2.86
CA ARG A 91 -1.09 -14.91 3.31
C ARG A 91 -1.55 -15.70 4.54
N LYS A 92 -1.08 -16.94 4.72
CA LYS A 92 -1.47 -17.84 5.82
C LYS A 92 -0.88 -17.43 7.17
N GLU A 93 0.25 -16.70 7.17
CA GLU A 93 1.03 -16.41 8.39
C GLU A 93 0.75 -15.01 8.97
N LEU A 94 -0.21 -14.27 8.41
CA LEU A 94 -0.43 -12.85 8.74
C LEU A 94 -0.84 -12.56 10.19
N ASP A 95 -1.62 -13.45 10.79
CA ASP A 95 -2.14 -13.26 12.15
C ASP A 95 -1.13 -13.65 13.25
N HIS A 96 0.03 -14.18 12.88
CA HIS A 96 0.89 -14.92 13.80
C HIS A 96 2.20 -14.20 14.17
N SER A 97 2.48 -13.02 13.58
CA SER A 97 3.71 -12.28 13.92
C SER A 97 3.61 -11.63 15.30
N ILE A 98 4.01 -12.38 16.33
CA ILE A 98 4.14 -11.88 17.70
C ILE A 98 5.05 -10.64 17.77
N TYR A 99 6.06 -10.58 16.89
CA TYR A 99 7.01 -9.47 16.80
C TYR A 99 6.32 -8.16 16.44
N VAL A 100 5.42 -8.19 15.46
CA VAL A 100 4.65 -7.00 15.08
C VAL A 100 3.63 -6.66 16.15
N ARG A 101 2.97 -7.65 16.76
CA ARG A 101 2.01 -7.39 17.85
C ARG A 101 2.65 -6.61 19.00
N LEU A 102 3.84 -7.03 19.43
CA LEU A 102 4.61 -6.40 20.51
C LEU A 102 5.33 -5.11 20.10
N MET A 103 5.41 -4.82 18.79
CA MET A 103 6.09 -3.62 18.31
C MET A 103 5.39 -2.35 18.85
N PRO A 104 6.16 -1.35 19.34
CA PRO A 104 5.62 -0.05 19.72
C PRO A 104 4.79 0.62 18.61
N ARG A 105 3.75 1.35 19.00
CA ARG A 105 2.75 1.91 18.06
C ARG A 105 3.35 3.00 17.16
N ASP A 106 4.24 3.83 17.69
CA ASP A 106 5.00 4.85 16.95
C ASP A 106 5.78 4.23 15.78
N LYS A 107 6.46 3.10 16.02
CA LYS A 107 7.17 2.38 14.95
C LYS A 107 6.21 1.88 13.87
N LYS A 108 5.06 1.31 14.25
CA LYS A 108 4.03 0.90 13.28
C LYS A 108 3.51 2.09 12.47
N LEU A 109 3.30 3.24 13.10
CA LEU A 109 2.84 4.45 12.42
C LEU A 109 3.89 5.03 11.47
N SER A 110 5.19 4.88 11.76
CA SER A 110 6.25 5.26 10.82
C SER A 110 6.18 4.45 9.51
N VAL A 111 5.85 3.16 9.59
CA VAL A 111 5.58 2.32 8.42
C VAL A 111 4.37 2.81 7.65
N VAL A 112 3.27 3.14 8.34
CA VAL A 112 2.07 3.67 7.71
C VAL A 112 2.35 4.98 6.97
N LEU A 113 3.16 5.88 7.54
CA LEU A 113 3.52 7.13 6.88
C LEU A 113 4.29 6.90 5.57
N ALA A 114 5.25 5.97 5.57
CA ALA A 114 5.99 5.58 4.36
C ALA A 114 5.08 4.88 3.33
N TYR A 115 4.14 4.07 3.79
CA TYR A 115 3.15 3.42 2.95
C TYR A 115 2.22 4.44 2.29
N ILE A 116 1.74 5.46 3.03
CA ILE A 116 0.89 6.52 2.49
C ILE A 116 1.61 7.28 1.37
N GLY A 117 2.87 7.68 1.58
CA GLY A 117 3.63 8.39 0.55
C GLY A 117 3.87 7.54 -0.69
N SER A 118 4.23 6.26 -0.50
CA SER A 118 4.42 5.31 -1.60
C SER A 118 3.12 5.04 -2.37
N ARG A 119 2.00 4.89 -1.66
CA ARG A 119 0.68 4.73 -2.28
C ARG A 119 0.24 5.99 -3.03
N GLN A 120 0.51 7.17 -2.49
CA GLN A 120 0.22 8.43 -3.16
C GLN A 120 1.00 8.56 -4.47
N LEU A 121 2.26 8.12 -4.48
CA LEU A 121 3.07 8.06 -5.70
C LEU A 121 2.44 7.12 -6.75
N LEU A 122 1.97 5.94 -6.34
CA LEU A 122 1.25 5.02 -7.25
C LEU A 122 -0.01 5.67 -7.83
N ILE A 123 -0.81 6.36 -7.01
CA ILE A 123 -2.02 7.07 -7.46
C ILE A 123 -1.70 8.14 -8.50
N GLN A 124 -0.61 8.88 -8.28
CA GLN A 124 -0.18 9.94 -9.21
C GLN A 124 0.37 9.37 -10.52
N ARG A 125 1.06 8.23 -10.46
CA ARG A 125 1.67 7.58 -11.63
C ARG A 125 0.66 6.81 -12.47
N PHE A 126 -0.18 5.99 -11.84
CA PHE A 126 -1.09 5.06 -12.51
C PHE A 126 -2.51 5.60 -12.51
N THR A 127 -2.71 6.71 -13.21
CA THR A 127 -3.94 7.48 -13.05
C THR A 127 -5.17 6.76 -13.59
N HIS A 128 -5.05 5.89 -14.61
CA HIS A 128 -6.17 5.12 -15.15
C HIS A 128 -6.63 4.05 -14.16
N VAL A 129 -5.67 3.38 -13.51
CA VAL A 129 -5.93 2.41 -12.43
C VAL A 129 -6.72 3.06 -11.28
N PHE A 130 -6.30 4.24 -10.81
CA PHE A 130 -6.88 4.84 -9.61
C PHE A 130 -8.06 5.82 -9.88
N LYS A 131 -8.17 6.46 -11.06
CA LYS A 131 -9.29 7.37 -11.38
C LYS A 131 -10.62 6.66 -11.61
N ASN A 132 -10.61 5.40 -12.07
CA ASN A 132 -11.83 4.62 -12.28
C ASN A 132 -12.58 4.28 -10.97
N SER A 133 -12.10 4.75 -9.81
CA SER A 133 -12.76 4.61 -8.51
C SER A 133 -13.65 5.81 -8.09
N SER A 134 -13.63 6.93 -8.82
CA SER A 134 -14.35 8.16 -8.41
C SER A 134 -15.74 8.35 -9.04
N GLY A 135 -16.18 7.43 -9.90
CA GLY A 135 -17.42 7.55 -10.67
C GLY A 135 -18.40 6.38 -10.47
N SER A 136 -18.99 6.24 -9.28
CA SER A 136 -20.34 5.67 -9.07
C SER A 136 -20.62 5.57 -7.57
N GLY A 137 -21.82 5.96 -7.17
CA GLY A 137 -22.22 6.09 -5.77
C GLY A 137 -22.17 4.78 -5.00
N LYS A 138 -21.03 4.51 -4.36
CA LYS A 138 -20.81 3.81 -3.07
C LYS A 138 -19.29 3.71 -2.88
N ASN A 139 -18.78 4.19 -1.75
CA ASN A 139 -17.37 4.09 -1.31
C ASN A 139 -16.96 2.62 -1.03
N THR A 140 -17.16 1.72 -2.00
CA THR A 140 -16.76 0.31 -1.94
C THR A 140 -15.32 0.24 -2.37
N TYR A 141 -14.44 -0.23 -1.49
CA TYR A 141 -13.04 -0.50 -1.82
C TYR A 141 -12.99 -1.55 -2.94
N ASN A 142 -12.46 -1.15 -4.10
CA ASN A 142 -12.14 -2.08 -5.17
C ASN A 142 -10.85 -2.82 -4.80
N SER A 143 -11.02 -4.05 -4.33
CA SER A 143 -9.87 -4.89 -3.95
C SER A 143 -9.05 -5.26 -5.18
N PHE A 144 -7.75 -5.01 -5.11
CA PHE A 144 -6.78 -5.46 -6.11
C PHE A 144 -6.79 -6.99 -6.30
N ASP A 145 -7.27 -7.77 -5.32
CA ASP A 145 -7.40 -9.23 -5.47
C ASP A 145 -8.31 -9.61 -6.65
N LYS A 146 -9.39 -8.86 -6.87
CA LYS A 146 -10.28 -9.09 -8.02
C LYS A 146 -9.59 -8.73 -9.34
N ILE A 147 -8.82 -7.64 -9.33
CA ILE A 147 -8.07 -7.17 -10.50
C ILE A 147 -7.00 -8.19 -10.89
N VAL A 148 -6.22 -8.67 -9.92
CA VAL A 148 -5.22 -9.74 -10.11
C VAL A 148 -5.86 -11.00 -10.67
N PHE A 149 -7.01 -11.41 -10.13
CA PHE A 149 -7.72 -12.59 -10.61
C PHE A 149 -8.23 -12.43 -12.05
N ASN A 150 -8.76 -11.26 -12.39
CA ASN A 150 -9.22 -10.97 -13.75
C ASN A 150 -8.06 -10.93 -14.74
N MET A 151 -6.94 -10.30 -14.36
CA MET A 151 -5.72 -10.25 -15.16
C MET A 151 -5.18 -11.65 -15.47
N ALA A 152 -5.14 -12.53 -14.46
CA ALA A 152 -4.73 -13.93 -14.62
C ALA A 152 -5.68 -14.76 -15.50
N ARG A 153 -6.91 -14.28 -15.72
CA ARG A 153 -7.95 -14.93 -16.55
C ARG A 153 -8.13 -14.26 -17.92
N SER A 154 -7.44 -13.16 -18.17
CA SER A 154 -7.45 -12.50 -19.48
C SER A 154 -6.98 -13.48 -20.56
N GLU A 155 -7.40 -13.27 -21.80
CA GLU A 155 -6.97 -14.13 -22.92
C GLU A 155 -5.45 -14.08 -23.13
N ASN A 156 -4.86 -12.90 -22.91
CA ASN A 156 -3.44 -12.66 -23.12
C ASN A 156 -2.55 -13.13 -21.94
N GLN A 157 -3.13 -13.33 -20.75
CA GLN A 157 -2.43 -13.74 -19.51
C GLN A 157 -1.01 -13.15 -19.40
N PRO A 158 -0.84 -11.82 -19.27
CA PRO A 158 0.46 -11.17 -19.40
C PRO A 158 1.52 -11.66 -18.41
N PHE A 159 1.08 -12.19 -17.27
CA PHE A 159 1.92 -12.80 -16.24
C PHE A 159 1.76 -14.32 -16.12
N GLY A 160 0.98 -14.95 -17.01
CA GLY A 160 0.64 -16.36 -16.96
C GLY A 160 -0.41 -16.71 -15.88
N PRO A 161 -0.35 -17.94 -15.32
CA PRO A 161 -1.31 -18.41 -14.32
C PRO A 161 -1.37 -17.53 -13.06
N LEU A 162 -2.46 -17.67 -12.29
CA LEU A 162 -2.71 -16.88 -11.09
C LEU A 162 -1.56 -16.89 -10.06
N SER A 163 -0.82 -17.99 -9.92
CA SER A 163 0.36 -18.05 -9.06
C SER A 163 1.42 -17.03 -9.49
N ASN A 164 1.74 -17.01 -10.78
CA ASN A 164 2.76 -16.16 -11.36
C ASN A 164 2.29 -14.70 -11.38
N THR A 165 1.00 -14.46 -11.68
CA THR A 165 0.42 -13.12 -11.60
C THR A 165 0.52 -12.54 -10.19
N LYS A 166 0.31 -13.34 -9.14
CA LYS A 166 0.45 -12.90 -7.74
C LYS A 166 1.89 -12.54 -7.37
N GLU A 167 2.85 -13.21 -7.98
CA GLU A 167 4.29 -12.99 -7.74
C GLU A 167 4.87 -11.87 -8.61
N ALA A 168 4.12 -11.38 -9.61
CA ALA A 168 4.53 -10.26 -10.45
C ALA A 168 4.87 -9.03 -9.61
N ASN A 169 5.92 -8.31 -10.03
CA ASN A 169 6.30 -7.04 -9.41
C ASN A 169 5.13 -6.04 -9.48
N LEU A 170 4.94 -5.30 -8.39
CA LEU A 170 3.89 -4.29 -8.28
C LEU A 170 3.89 -3.29 -9.43
N TYR A 171 5.06 -2.74 -9.79
CA TYR A 171 5.14 -1.71 -10.82
C TYR A 171 4.90 -2.28 -12.22
N ASP A 172 5.44 -3.47 -12.51
CA ASP A 172 5.20 -4.15 -13.79
C ASP A 172 3.72 -4.45 -13.97
N PHE A 173 3.07 -4.98 -12.92
CA PHE A 173 1.63 -5.21 -12.91
C PHE A 173 0.83 -3.92 -13.16
N MET A 174 1.19 -2.84 -12.47
CA MET A 174 0.49 -1.56 -12.58
C MET A 174 0.71 -0.90 -13.94
N ASN A 175 1.88 -1.03 -14.57
CA ASN A 175 2.12 -0.50 -15.92
C ASN A 175 1.18 -1.19 -16.92
N ILE A 176 1.18 -2.53 -16.96
CA ILE A 176 0.32 -3.28 -17.89
C ILE A 176 -1.15 -2.96 -17.66
N LEU A 177 -1.59 -2.90 -16.40
CA LEU A 177 -2.97 -2.56 -16.08
C LEU A 177 -3.34 -1.13 -16.49
N ASP A 178 -2.46 -0.15 -16.28
CA ASP A 178 -2.73 1.24 -16.65
C ASP A 178 -2.81 1.41 -18.16
N ASP A 179 -1.93 0.72 -18.91
CA ASP A 179 -1.93 0.69 -20.38
C ASP A 179 -3.22 0.04 -20.91
N GLU A 180 -3.62 -1.15 -20.41
CA GLU A 180 -4.87 -1.81 -20.82
C GLU A 180 -6.11 -0.93 -20.56
N LEU A 181 -6.14 -0.22 -19.43
CA LEU A 181 -7.25 0.68 -19.10
C LEU A 181 -7.25 1.96 -19.95
N ALA A 182 -6.07 2.44 -20.36
CA ALA A 182 -5.95 3.56 -21.28
C ALA A 182 -6.48 3.17 -22.67
N ASP A 183 -6.04 2.03 -23.21
CA ASP A 183 -6.46 1.51 -24.51
C ASP A 183 -7.98 1.28 -24.57
N GLN A 184 -8.56 0.66 -23.53
CA GLN A 184 -10.00 0.46 -23.43
C GLN A 184 -10.78 1.79 -23.48
N LYS A 185 -10.28 2.80 -22.79
CA LYS A 185 -10.92 4.11 -22.74
C LYS A 185 -10.84 4.85 -24.08
N GLU A 186 -9.72 4.75 -24.78
CA GLU A 186 -9.58 5.29 -26.13
C GLU A 186 -10.49 4.59 -27.13
N PHE A 187 -10.58 3.26 -27.06
CA PHE A 187 -11.49 2.48 -27.89
C PHE A 187 -12.95 2.87 -27.66
N THR A 188 -13.39 3.04 -26.41
CA THR A 188 -14.76 3.49 -26.13
C THR A 188 -15.04 4.89 -26.68
N ARG A 189 -14.07 5.82 -26.57
CA ARG A 189 -14.22 7.19 -27.06
C ARG A 189 -14.29 7.28 -28.59
N ASN A 190 -13.60 6.40 -29.30
CA ASN A 190 -13.58 6.41 -30.78
C ASN A 190 -14.81 5.73 -31.41
N ASN A 191 -15.59 4.98 -30.63
CA ASN A 191 -16.80 4.27 -31.07
C ASN A 191 -18.10 4.90 -30.52
N GLU A 192 -18.01 6.05 -29.86
CA GLU A 192 -19.12 6.95 -29.47
C GLU A 192 -19.24 8.13 -30.44
#